data_AF-A0AAV4ZV48-F1
#
_entry.id   AF-A0AAV4ZV48-F1
#
_cell.length_a   1.000
_cell.length_b   1.000
_cell.length_c   1.000
_cell.angle_alpha   90.00
_cell.angle_beta   90.00
_cell.angle_gamma   90.00
#
_symmetry.space_group_name_H-M   'P 1'
#
loop_
_entity.id
_entity.type
_entity.pdbx_description
1 polymer ?
#
loop_
_entity_poly.entity_id
_entity_poly.type
_entity_poly.pdbx_seq_one_letter_code
_entity_poly.pdbx_strand_id
1 'polypeptide(L)'
;MLQAHEADIFRPDVTVLAPQEAVPARRERFATRLSPQDLERRAWKRRVNTIHVNTDVVVKAVARFDQMLADLADDVEGQCLVVPAPSGAGKSHLLARLQMRPSLVPFRDEVGPVRPLVFIKAPSPCTLKTLGLALYVALTDLELSATLKEHDIWRRVRHQMHAQLVSVVMVDEFHHALRGRTGDERRALVETLKNLVLPDPNDPLRPPGAEMRPISLVLSGMPWLRRVLKEDFQLLRRCIFMPIRPLGHSAACVKKATKFLELIEPRLGFPAPSGLSEHDMVQRMLKASAGYTGRMMHLVKKAAFRAIRSGAPSISQLDHLAFVFDEIFELGPHRNPFRVPDISTCPKLKEIEFDKLTRLMGTAQADIDPDDA
;
A
#
# COMPACT_ATOMS: atom_id res chain seq x y z
N MET A 1 2.50 25.20 -37.41
CA MET A 1 1.40 24.22 -37.58
C MET A 1 1.71 23.03 -36.70
N LEU A 2 1.31 23.08 -35.43
CA LEU A 2 0.18 22.31 -34.87
C LEU A 2 0.38 20.80 -34.97
N GLN A 3 1.19 20.26 -34.05
CA GLN A 3 0.91 18.94 -33.48
C GLN A 3 0.58 19.17 -32.00
N ALA A 4 -0.68 18.97 -31.69
CA ALA A 4 -1.26 19.17 -30.38
C ALA A 4 -0.70 18.13 -29.41
N HIS A 5 -0.39 18.61 -28.19
CA HIS A 5 -0.24 17.78 -27.01
C HIS A 5 -1.46 16.85 -26.87
N GLU A 6 -1.26 15.54 -27.03
CA GLU A 6 -2.18 14.56 -26.49
C GLU A 6 -2.14 14.68 -24.96
N ALA A 7 -3.15 15.36 -24.43
CA ALA A 7 -3.40 15.43 -23.00
C ALA A 7 -3.63 14.00 -22.47
N ASP A 8 -2.80 13.59 -21.50
CA ASP A 8 -2.89 12.37 -20.68
C ASP A 8 -4.37 12.14 -20.24
N ILE A 9 -5.11 11.35 -21.01
CA ILE A 9 -6.56 11.16 -20.83
C ILE A 9 -6.75 10.31 -19.57
N PHE A 10 -7.11 10.96 -18.47
CA PHE A 10 -7.54 10.31 -17.22
C PHE A 10 -8.79 9.44 -17.48
N ARG A 11 -8.58 8.13 -17.69
CA ARG A 11 -9.60 7.08 -17.81
C ARG A 11 -9.64 6.23 -16.53
N PRO A 12 -10.09 6.78 -15.39
CA PRO A 12 -10.25 5.98 -14.18
C PRO A 12 -11.35 4.96 -14.41
N ASP A 13 -11.01 3.69 -14.22
CA ASP A 13 -11.97 2.61 -14.15
C ASP A 13 -12.15 2.20 -12.67
N VAL A 14 -13.34 1.74 -12.30
CA VAL A 14 -13.58 1.26 -10.95
C VAL A 14 -13.59 -0.25 -10.97
N THR A 15 -12.51 -0.85 -10.49
CA THR A 15 -12.55 -2.27 -10.21
C THR A 15 -13.16 -2.49 -8.84
N VAL A 16 -14.34 -3.11 -8.81
CA VAL A 16 -14.78 -3.82 -7.62
C VAL A 16 -13.87 -5.03 -7.51
N LEU A 17 -12.99 -5.06 -6.51
CA LEU A 17 -12.27 -6.30 -6.22
C LEU A 17 -13.35 -7.34 -5.89
N ALA A 18 -13.39 -8.42 -6.67
CA ALA A 18 -14.17 -9.59 -6.28
C ALA A 18 -13.81 -9.89 -4.82
N PRO A 19 -14.79 -10.16 -3.94
CA PRO A 19 -14.46 -10.67 -2.62
C PRO A 19 -13.50 -11.83 -2.84
N GLN A 20 -12.31 -11.79 -2.21
CA GLN A 20 -11.37 -12.89 -2.27
C GLN A 20 -12.18 -14.18 -2.13
N GLU A 21 -11.98 -15.12 -3.06
CA GLU A 21 -12.64 -16.43 -3.08
C GLU A 21 -12.86 -16.88 -1.65
N ALA A 22 -14.12 -17.18 -1.33
CA ALA A 22 -14.64 -17.37 0.00
C ALA A 22 -13.60 -18.00 0.92
N VAL A 23 -12.84 -17.14 1.62
CA VAL A 23 -12.15 -17.54 2.83
C VAL A 23 -13.26 -18.15 3.67
N PRO A 24 -13.26 -19.47 3.92
CA PRO A 24 -14.39 -20.19 4.48
C PRO A 24 -14.87 -19.38 5.66
N ALA A 25 -16.11 -18.85 5.53
CA ALA A 25 -16.64 -17.70 6.28
C ALA A 25 -15.92 -17.57 7.61
N ARG A 26 -14.88 -16.72 7.64
CA ARG A 26 -13.90 -16.62 8.73
C ARG A 26 -14.65 -16.81 10.05
N ARG A 27 -14.56 -18.01 10.64
CA ARG A 27 -15.42 -18.49 11.74
C ARG A 27 -15.71 -17.29 12.63
N GLU A 28 -16.96 -16.80 12.62
CA GLU A 28 -17.26 -15.45 13.11
C GLU A 28 -16.60 -15.29 14.48
N ARG A 29 -15.59 -14.41 14.57
CA ARG A 29 -14.72 -14.31 15.76
C ARG A 29 -15.46 -13.84 17.03
N PHE A 30 -16.77 -13.72 16.98
CA PHE A 30 -17.59 -13.13 18.02
C PHE A 30 -18.68 -14.10 18.45
N ALA A 31 -18.65 -14.48 19.73
CA ALA A 31 -19.67 -15.26 20.41
C ALA A 31 -20.97 -14.47 20.68
N THR A 32 -21.21 -13.37 19.96
CA THR A 32 -22.36 -12.48 20.17
C THR A 32 -23.35 -12.58 19.02
N ARG A 33 -24.62 -12.88 19.37
CA ARG A 33 -25.74 -12.90 18.44
C ARG A 33 -26.00 -11.48 17.93
N LEU A 34 -25.94 -11.29 16.62
CA LEU A 34 -26.19 -9.99 15.99
C LEU A 34 -27.65 -9.87 15.57
N SER A 35 -28.20 -8.67 15.65
CA SER A 35 -29.52 -8.39 15.07
C SER A 35 -29.47 -8.48 13.54
N PRO A 36 -30.59 -8.76 12.85
CA PRO A 36 -30.65 -8.72 11.38
C PRO A 36 -30.17 -7.38 10.79
N GLN A 37 -30.52 -6.27 11.44
CA GLN A 37 -30.08 -4.92 11.04
C GLN A 37 -28.55 -4.75 11.15
N ASP A 38 -27.92 -5.33 12.18
CA ASP A 38 -26.46 -5.29 12.32
C ASP A 38 -25.75 -6.12 11.25
N LEU A 39 -26.35 -7.24 10.83
CA LEU A 39 -25.84 -8.06 9.73
C LEU A 39 -25.91 -7.29 8.39
N GLU A 40 -27.02 -6.62 8.11
CA GLU A 40 -27.17 -5.77 6.92
C GLU A 40 -26.15 -4.61 6.91
N ARG A 41 -26.04 -3.89 8.03
CA ARG A 41 -25.05 -2.82 8.20
C ARG A 41 -23.62 -3.32 8.01
N ARG A 42 -23.30 -4.53 8.49
CA ARG A 42 -21.99 -5.18 8.29
C ARG A 42 -21.77 -5.52 6.82
N ALA A 43 -22.75 -6.13 6.15
CA ALA A 43 -22.67 -6.43 4.72
C ALA A 43 -22.45 -5.16 3.89
N TRP A 44 -23.13 -4.07 4.24
CA TRP A 44 -22.95 -2.78 3.60
C TRP A 44 -21.53 -2.22 3.82
N LYS A 45 -21.02 -2.22 5.05
CA LYS A 45 -19.63 -1.83 5.33
C LYS A 45 -18.60 -2.66 4.56
N ARG A 46 -18.85 -3.96 4.36
CA ARG A 46 -17.99 -4.82 3.52
C ARG A 46 -18.00 -4.35 2.06
N ARG A 47 -19.18 -4.04 1.48
CA ARG A 47 -19.28 -3.49 0.11
C ARG A 47 -18.56 -2.15 -0.03
N VAL A 48 -18.66 -1.27 0.97
CA VAL A 48 -17.92 0.02 0.96
C VAL A 48 -16.41 -0.22 0.99
N ASN A 49 -15.94 -1.24 1.72
CA ASN A 49 -14.53 -1.58 1.76
C ASN A 49 -13.97 -2.08 0.41
N THR A 50 -14.79 -2.76 -0.41
CA THR A 50 -14.41 -3.26 -1.73
C THR A 50 -14.41 -2.18 -2.81
N ILE A 51 -14.80 -0.93 -2.50
CA ILE A 51 -14.71 0.18 -3.45
C ILE A 51 -13.24 0.57 -3.59
N HIS A 52 -12.76 0.49 -4.84
CA HIS A 52 -11.40 0.81 -5.24
C HIS A 52 -11.41 1.53 -6.60
N VAL A 53 -10.84 2.72 -6.66
CA VAL A 53 -10.77 3.52 -7.89
C VAL A 53 -9.39 3.39 -8.48
N ASN A 54 -9.28 2.96 -9.75
CA ASN A 54 -8.00 2.89 -10.43
C ASN A 54 -7.57 4.30 -10.85
N THR A 55 -6.54 4.82 -10.19
CA THR A 55 -5.91 6.09 -10.56
C THR A 55 -4.83 5.86 -11.62
N ASP A 56 -4.37 6.92 -12.31
CA ASP A 56 -3.30 6.84 -13.31
C ASP A 56 -2.05 6.12 -12.79
N VAL A 57 -1.69 6.36 -11.53
CA VAL A 57 -0.53 5.73 -10.91
C VAL A 57 -0.74 4.22 -10.75
N VAL A 58 -1.96 3.80 -10.41
CA VAL A 58 -2.29 2.38 -10.30
C VAL A 58 -2.22 1.71 -11.67
N VAL A 59 -2.80 2.32 -12.70
CA VAL A 59 -2.75 1.80 -14.08
C VAL A 59 -1.30 1.68 -14.56
N LYS A 60 -0.49 2.73 -14.40
CA LYS A 60 0.93 2.72 -14.79
C LYS A 60 1.75 1.69 -14.00
N ALA A 61 1.49 1.54 -12.70
CA ALA A 61 2.20 0.58 -11.86
C ALA A 61 1.78 -0.86 -12.16
N VAL A 62 0.52 -1.08 -12.51
CA VAL A 62 0.04 -2.38 -12.98
C VAL A 62 0.73 -2.77 -14.28
N ALA A 63 0.69 -1.91 -15.29
CA ALA A 63 1.34 -2.15 -16.57
C ALA A 63 2.85 -2.42 -16.42
N ARG A 64 3.54 -1.64 -15.57
CA ARG A 64 4.98 -1.87 -15.33
C ARG A 64 5.26 -3.19 -14.63
N PHE A 65 4.43 -3.56 -13.66
CA PHE A 65 4.57 -4.84 -12.96
C PHE A 65 4.28 -6.02 -13.89
N ASP A 66 3.29 -5.89 -14.78
CA ASP A 66 2.98 -6.94 -15.75
C ASP A 66 4.13 -7.12 -16.75
N GLN A 67 4.76 -6.03 -17.20
CA GLN A 67 6.00 -6.10 -17.98
C GLN A 67 7.14 -6.78 -17.20
N MET A 68 7.29 -6.46 -15.91
CA MET A 68 8.30 -7.09 -15.05
C MET A 68 8.08 -8.61 -14.91
N LEU A 69 6.83 -9.07 -14.86
CA LEU A 69 6.51 -10.50 -14.84
C LEU A 69 6.80 -11.18 -16.18
N ALA A 70 6.57 -10.49 -17.30
CA ALA A 70 6.93 -10.99 -18.63
C ALA A 70 8.45 -11.10 -18.78
N ASP A 71 9.19 -10.06 -18.40
CA ASP A 71 10.67 -10.04 -18.42
C ASP A 71 11.22 -11.23 -17.60
N LEU A 72 10.67 -11.49 -16.40
CA LEU A 72 11.07 -12.64 -15.58
C LEU A 72 10.78 -14.00 -16.22
N ALA A 73 9.70 -14.12 -17.00
CA ALA A 73 9.34 -15.36 -17.68
C ALA A 73 10.30 -15.69 -18.83
N ASP A 74 10.87 -14.66 -19.46
CA ASP A 74 11.87 -14.76 -20.52
C ASP A 74 13.31 -14.91 -19.97
N ASP A 75 13.47 -15.26 -18.68
CA ASP A 75 14.74 -15.34 -17.93
C ASP A 75 15.62 -14.06 -18.06
N VAL A 76 14.97 -12.90 -18.21
CA VAL A 76 15.65 -11.59 -18.17
C VAL A 76 16.05 -11.24 -16.72
N GLU A 77 17.02 -10.34 -16.57
CA GLU A 77 17.47 -9.85 -15.25
C GLU A 77 16.33 -9.39 -14.33
N GLY A 78 16.48 -9.64 -13.03
CA GLY A 78 15.52 -9.21 -12.01
C GLY A 78 15.39 -7.68 -11.92
N GLN A 79 14.20 -7.19 -11.59
CA GLN A 79 13.93 -5.76 -11.43
C GLN A 79 13.41 -5.44 -10.02
N CYS A 80 13.48 -4.16 -9.63
CA CYS A 80 12.96 -3.67 -8.36
C CYS A 80 11.90 -2.59 -8.60
N LEU A 81 10.61 -2.91 -8.44
CA LEU A 81 9.54 -1.92 -8.47
C LEU A 81 9.40 -1.25 -7.08
N VAL A 82 9.67 0.05 -7.01
CA VAL A 82 9.63 0.80 -5.74
C VAL A 82 8.44 1.76 -5.73
N VAL A 83 7.60 1.70 -4.70
CA VAL A 83 6.43 2.55 -4.49
C VAL A 83 6.67 3.50 -3.31
N PRO A 84 7.39 4.63 -3.52
CA PRO A 84 7.61 5.62 -2.49
C PRO A 84 6.38 6.53 -2.34
N ALA A 85 5.76 6.54 -1.17
CA ALA A 85 4.65 7.43 -0.87
C ALA A 85 4.46 7.59 0.65
N PRO A 86 3.94 8.72 1.12
CA PRO A 86 3.73 8.89 2.55
C PRO A 86 2.61 7.99 3.10
N SER A 87 2.42 8.04 4.41
CA SER A 87 1.37 7.27 5.07
C SER A 87 -0.02 7.63 4.55
N GLY A 88 -0.88 6.64 4.40
CA GLY A 88 -2.25 6.80 3.89
C GLY A 88 -2.37 7.13 2.40
N ALA A 89 -1.27 7.24 1.64
CA ALA A 89 -1.33 7.59 0.21
C ALA A 89 -1.98 6.53 -0.70
N GLY A 90 -2.11 5.27 -0.23
CA GLY A 90 -2.69 4.16 -0.98
C GLY A 90 -1.70 3.04 -1.38
N LYS A 91 -0.51 3.00 -0.78
CA LYS A 91 0.52 1.97 -1.05
C LYS A 91 -0.01 0.54 -0.93
N SER A 92 -0.55 0.18 0.23
CA SER A 92 -1.05 -1.17 0.48
C SER A 92 -2.20 -1.56 -0.45
N HIS A 93 -3.00 -0.58 -0.92
CA HIS A 93 -4.02 -0.85 -1.94
C HIS A 93 -3.40 -1.17 -3.30
N LEU A 94 -2.41 -0.39 -3.73
CA LEU A 94 -1.67 -0.67 -4.95
C LEU A 94 -0.99 -2.05 -4.87
N LEU A 95 -0.31 -2.35 -3.76
CA LEU A 95 0.31 -3.66 -3.54
C LEU A 95 -0.72 -4.79 -3.53
N ALA A 96 -1.88 -4.65 -2.88
CA ALA A 96 -2.92 -5.67 -2.93
C ALA A 96 -3.38 -5.93 -4.38
N ARG A 97 -3.48 -4.87 -5.20
CA ARG A 97 -3.78 -5.00 -6.64
C ARG A 97 -2.67 -5.77 -7.37
N LEU A 98 -1.40 -5.38 -7.14
CA LEU A 98 -0.17 -6.20 -7.22
C LEU A 98 -0.39 -7.70 -7.31
N GLN A 99 -0.92 -8.21 -6.21
CA GLN A 99 -0.97 -9.64 -5.88
C GLN A 99 -2.09 -10.39 -6.61
N MET A 100 -3.09 -9.70 -7.16
CA MET A 100 -4.25 -10.32 -7.82
C MET A 100 -3.96 -10.86 -9.23
N ARG A 101 -2.69 -10.95 -9.64
CA ARG A 101 -2.31 -11.47 -10.97
C ARG A 101 -2.49 -12.99 -10.99
N PRO A 102 -3.15 -13.56 -12.02
CA PRO A 102 -3.30 -15.00 -12.14
C PRO A 102 -1.98 -15.76 -12.12
N SER A 103 -0.92 -15.19 -12.72
CA SER A 103 0.43 -15.78 -12.74
C SER A 103 1.12 -15.85 -11.38
N LEU A 104 0.57 -15.19 -10.35
CA LEU A 104 1.13 -15.19 -9.00
C LEU A 104 0.41 -16.14 -8.04
N VAL A 105 -0.65 -16.80 -8.51
CA VAL A 105 -1.42 -17.76 -7.69
C VAL A 105 -0.54 -18.98 -7.40
N PRO A 106 -0.29 -19.32 -6.12
CA PRO A 106 0.48 -20.51 -5.78
C PRO A 106 -0.21 -21.79 -6.27
N PHE A 107 0.58 -22.77 -6.70
CA PHE A 107 0.10 -24.08 -7.14
C PHE A 107 1.06 -25.19 -6.67
N ARG A 108 0.77 -26.45 -7.00
CA ARG A 108 1.69 -27.57 -6.77
C ARG A 108 1.97 -28.26 -8.09
N ASP A 109 3.23 -28.54 -8.36
CA ASP A 109 3.67 -29.35 -9.49
C ASP A 109 4.08 -30.76 -9.01
N GLU A 110 4.71 -31.54 -9.89
CA GLU A 110 5.16 -32.91 -9.60
C GLU A 110 6.31 -32.95 -8.57
N VAL A 111 7.07 -31.86 -8.41
CA VAL A 111 8.22 -31.76 -7.51
C VAL A 111 7.81 -31.21 -6.15
N GLY A 112 6.85 -30.29 -6.09
CA GLY A 112 6.46 -29.66 -4.85
C GLY A 112 5.57 -28.41 -4.98
N PRO A 113 5.46 -27.62 -3.91
CA PRO A 113 4.72 -26.36 -3.94
C PRO A 113 5.49 -25.29 -4.74
N VAL A 114 4.79 -24.62 -5.64
CA VAL A 114 5.27 -23.45 -6.39
C VAL A 114 4.58 -22.20 -5.85
N ARG A 115 5.37 -21.21 -5.44
CA ARG A 115 4.92 -19.96 -4.84
C ARG A 115 5.58 -18.78 -5.55
N PRO A 116 5.03 -18.30 -6.68
CA PRO A 116 5.67 -17.26 -7.48
C PRO A 116 5.82 -15.93 -6.74
N LEU A 117 4.95 -15.65 -5.76
CA LEU A 117 4.95 -14.42 -4.97
C LEU A 117 5.03 -14.71 -3.47
N VAL A 118 5.95 -14.01 -2.80
CA VAL A 118 5.98 -13.89 -1.34
C VAL A 118 5.69 -12.45 -0.95
N PHE A 119 4.66 -12.23 -0.14
CA PHE A 119 4.30 -10.91 0.38
C PHE A 119 4.52 -10.85 1.90
N ILE A 120 5.24 -9.84 2.36
CA ILE A 120 5.40 -9.53 3.78
C ILE A 120 5.21 -8.05 4.04
N LYS A 121 4.77 -7.71 5.25
CA LYS A 121 4.97 -6.38 5.82
C LYS A 121 6.29 -6.40 6.59
N ALA A 122 7.15 -5.42 6.38
CA ALA A 122 8.41 -5.32 7.10
C ALA A 122 8.13 -5.31 8.63
N PRO A 123 8.79 -6.18 9.41
CA PRO A 123 8.60 -6.24 10.86
C PRO A 123 9.02 -4.92 11.53
N SER A 124 8.62 -4.69 12.78
CA SER A 124 9.08 -3.54 13.56
C SER A 124 9.48 -4.04 14.96
N PRO A 125 10.77 -3.95 15.36
CA PRO A 125 11.91 -3.44 14.60
C PRO A 125 12.31 -4.37 13.43
N CYS A 126 12.84 -3.79 12.35
CA CYS A 126 13.25 -4.52 11.15
C CYS A 126 14.78 -4.64 11.05
N THR A 127 15.35 -5.70 11.62
CA THR A 127 16.74 -6.11 11.38
C THR A 127 16.82 -7.07 10.19
N LEU A 128 18.02 -7.32 9.67
CA LEU A 128 18.19 -8.29 8.56
C LEU A 128 17.78 -9.70 9.03
N LYS A 129 18.06 -10.03 10.30
CA LYS A 129 17.50 -11.18 11.01
C LYS A 129 15.97 -11.21 11.07
N THR A 130 15.29 -10.17 11.58
CA THR A 130 13.81 -10.21 11.69
C THR A 130 13.12 -10.22 10.32
N LEU A 131 13.72 -9.58 9.31
CA LEU A 131 13.28 -9.66 7.92
C LEU A 131 13.37 -11.11 7.39
N GLY A 132 14.50 -11.78 7.62
CA GLY A 132 14.68 -13.18 7.23
C GLY A 132 13.70 -14.12 7.93
N LEU A 133 13.45 -13.93 9.23
CA LEU A 133 12.43 -14.68 9.98
C LEU A 133 11.03 -14.47 9.39
N ALA A 134 10.65 -13.22 9.10
CA ALA A 134 9.36 -12.90 8.50
C ALA A 134 9.17 -13.53 7.12
N LEU A 135 10.23 -13.50 6.27
CA LEU A 135 10.22 -14.16 4.97
C LEU A 135 10.09 -15.68 5.11
N TYR A 136 10.82 -16.29 6.04
CA TYR A 136 10.75 -17.73 6.26
C TYR A 136 9.36 -18.19 6.69
N VAL A 137 8.73 -17.46 7.63
CA VAL A 137 7.35 -17.72 8.05
C VAL A 137 6.41 -17.56 6.85
N ALA A 138 6.54 -16.53 6.03
CA ALA A 138 5.69 -16.33 4.86
C ALA A 138 5.87 -17.41 3.77
N LEU A 139 7.04 -18.03 3.70
CA LEU A 139 7.35 -19.12 2.77
C LEU A 139 6.83 -20.47 3.26
N THR A 140 6.87 -20.73 4.57
CA THR A 140 6.73 -22.10 5.13
C THR A 140 5.57 -22.26 6.10
N ASP A 141 4.97 -21.16 6.57
CA ASP A 141 4.04 -21.11 7.69
C ASP A 141 4.61 -21.67 9.00
N LEU A 142 5.95 -21.77 9.11
CA LEU A 142 6.68 -22.28 10.26
C LEU A 142 7.60 -21.21 10.85
N GLU A 143 7.75 -21.25 12.17
CA GLU A 143 8.67 -20.37 12.89
C GLU A 143 10.07 -21.01 13.00
N LEU A 144 11.08 -20.16 12.88
CA LEU A 144 12.46 -20.51 13.20
C LEU A 144 12.80 -20.03 14.61
N SER A 145 13.69 -20.77 15.28
CA SER A 145 14.21 -20.32 16.57
C SER A 145 14.86 -18.94 16.45
N ALA A 146 14.48 -18.03 17.34
CA ALA A 146 15.07 -16.70 17.45
C ALA A 146 16.56 -16.74 17.84
N THR A 147 17.09 -17.88 18.32
CA THR A 147 18.53 -18.04 18.65
C THR A 147 19.41 -18.27 17.43
N LEU A 148 18.83 -18.59 16.26
CA LEU A 148 19.61 -18.82 15.04
C LEU A 148 20.37 -17.56 14.61
N LYS A 149 21.57 -17.78 14.06
CA LYS A 149 22.38 -16.71 13.50
C LYS A 149 21.75 -16.23 12.19
N GLU A 150 21.94 -14.96 11.87
CA GLU A 150 21.36 -14.32 10.70
C GLU A 150 21.70 -15.06 9.39
N HIS A 151 22.97 -15.47 9.21
CA HIS A 151 23.40 -16.22 8.03
C HIS A 151 22.69 -17.58 7.87
N ASP A 152 22.41 -18.30 8.96
CA ASP A 152 21.68 -19.58 8.93
C ASP A 152 20.21 -19.37 8.53
N ILE A 153 19.61 -18.28 8.99
CA ILE A 153 18.24 -17.89 8.64
C ILE A 153 18.17 -17.59 7.14
N TRP A 154 19.07 -16.75 6.63
CA TRP A 154 19.09 -16.39 5.21
C TRP A 154 19.43 -17.56 4.30
N ARG A 155 20.31 -18.48 4.71
CA ARG A 155 20.53 -19.75 3.99
C ARG A 155 19.22 -20.53 3.82
N ARG A 156 18.45 -20.68 4.90
CA ARG A 156 17.15 -21.37 4.87
C ARG A 156 16.11 -20.63 4.01
N VAL A 157 16.06 -19.31 4.10
CA VAL A 157 15.20 -18.48 3.24
C VAL A 157 15.53 -18.69 1.76
N ARG A 158 16.81 -18.64 1.38
CA ARG A 158 17.26 -18.85 -0.01
C ARG A 158 16.92 -20.25 -0.51
N HIS A 159 17.13 -21.27 0.32
CA HIS A 159 16.74 -22.65 -0.01
C HIS A 159 15.24 -22.77 -0.25
N GLN A 160 14.41 -22.14 0.59
CA GLN A 160 12.95 -22.15 0.43
C GLN A 160 12.50 -21.35 -0.79
N MET A 161 13.08 -20.19 -1.05
CA MET A 161 12.78 -19.39 -2.24
C MET A 161 13.09 -20.17 -3.52
N HIS A 162 14.24 -20.85 -3.57
CA HIS A 162 14.60 -21.70 -4.69
C HIS A 162 13.67 -22.92 -4.81
N ALA A 163 13.44 -23.66 -3.71
CA ALA A 163 12.61 -24.86 -3.72
C ALA A 163 11.15 -24.59 -4.11
N GLN A 164 10.63 -23.39 -3.80
CA GLN A 164 9.27 -22.97 -4.15
C GLN A 164 9.19 -22.15 -5.44
N LEU A 165 10.28 -22.03 -6.20
CA LEU A 165 10.35 -21.25 -7.44
C LEU A 165 9.80 -19.82 -7.29
N VAL A 166 10.22 -19.13 -6.22
CA VAL A 166 9.80 -17.74 -5.96
C VAL A 166 10.38 -16.82 -7.03
N SER A 167 9.51 -16.06 -7.69
CA SER A 167 9.91 -15.10 -8.73
C SER A 167 9.83 -13.65 -8.23
N VAL A 168 8.93 -13.36 -7.29
CA VAL A 168 8.68 -12.01 -6.76
C VAL A 168 8.63 -12.00 -5.24
N VAL A 169 9.38 -11.09 -4.63
CA VAL A 169 9.27 -10.76 -3.20
C VAL A 169 8.74 -9.35 -3.05
N MET A 170 7.59 -9.21 -2.38
CA MET A 170 6.93 -7.94 -2.12
C MET A 170 7.00 -7.59 -0.64
N VAL A 171 7.54 -6.42 -0.31
CA VAL A 171 7.72 -5.93 1.06
C VAL A 171 6.99 -4.59 1.25
N ASP A 172 5.92 -4.60 2.04
CA ASP A 172 5.22 -3.38 2.46
C ASP A 172 5.95 -2.72 3.64
N GLU A 173 5.96 -1.39 3.68
CA GLU A 173 6.65 -0.60 4.70
C GLU A 173 8.15 -0.92 4.87
N PHE A 174 8.84 -1.24 3.77
CA PHE A 174 10.26 -1.56 3.73
C PHE A 174 11.16 -0.47 4.34
N HIS A 175 10.68 0.77 4.41
CA HIS A 175 11.37 1.85 5.11
C HIS A 175 11.67 1.53 6.59
N HIS A 176 10.92 0.64 7.25
CA HIS A 176 11.24 0.14 8.59
C HIS A 176 12.58 -0.60 8.63
N ALA A 177 12.95 -1.29 7.55
CA ALA A 177 14.24 -1.99 7.41
C ALA A 177 15.44 -1.04 7.40
N LEU A 178 15.23 0.26 7.20
CA LEU A 178 16.29 1.24 7.04
C LEU A 178 16.37 2.26 8.19
N ARG A 179 15.33 2.33 9.04
CA ARG A 179 15.28 3.27 10.16
C ARG A 179 16.30 2.91 11.24
N GLY A 180 17.02 3.93 11.73
CA GLY A 180 17.94 3.80 12.87
C GLY A 180 19.20 2.98 12.63
N ARG A 181 19.46 2.58 11.37
CA ARG A 181 20.63 1.77 11.01
C ARG A 181 21.87 2.60 10.73
N THR A 182 23.02 2.08 11.15
CA THR A 182 24.33 2.61 10.75
C THR A 182 24.58 2.37 9.25
N GLY A 183 25.60 3.03 8.69
CA GLY A 183 25.98 2.84 7.28
C GLY A 183 26.27 1.38 6.92
N ASP A 184 26.83 0.60 7.84
CA ASP A 184 27.23 -0.79 7.61
C ASP A 184 26.02 -1.72 7.55
N GLU A 185 25.07 -1.58 8.49
CA GLU A 185 23.85 -2.38 8.52
C GLU A 185 22.92 -2.06 7.33
N ARG A 186 22.94 -0.82 6.86
CA ARG A 186 22.24 -0.40 5.64
C ARG A 186 22.87 -1.05 4.41
N ARG A 187 24.21 -1.01 4.29
CA ARG A 187 24.95 -1.66 3.21
C ARG A 187 24.68 -3.16 3.17
N ALA A 188 24.73 -3.86 4.31
CA ALA A 188 24.45 -5.29 4.39
C ALA A 188 23.03 -5.67 3.91
N LEU A 189 22.03 -4.85 4.25
CA LEU A 189 20.66 -5.06 3.78
C LEU A 189 20.53 -4.84 2.27
N VAL A 190 21.09 -3.74 1.76
CA VAL A 190 21.08 -3.44 0.32
C VAL A 190 21.81 -4.52 -0.47
N GLU A 191 22.94 -5.00 0.03
CA GLU A 191 23.70 -6.11 -0.55
C GLU A 191 22.86 -7.40 -0.58
N THR A 192 22.14 -7.69 0.51
CA THR A 192 21.25 -8.87 0.55
C THR A 192 20.14 -8.77 -0.48
N LEU A 193 19.52 -7.58 -0.64
CA LEU A 193 18.52 -7.35 -1.69
C LEU A 193 19.12 -7.46 -3.08
N LYS A 194 20.31 -6.91 -3.28
CA LYS A 194 21.04 -6.98 -4.54
C LYS A 194 21.27 -8.44 -4.94
N ASN A 195 21.71 -9.30 -4.01
CA ASN A 195 21.97 -10.72 -4.29
C ASN A 195 20.69 -11.53 -4.56
N LEU A 196 19.50 -11.03 -4.23
CA LEU A 196 18.22 -11.62 -4.66
C LEU A 196 17.89 -11.26 -6.11
N VAL A 197 18.08 -9.99 -6.47
CA VAL A 197 17.81 -9.48 -7.82
C VAL A 197 18.87 -9.96 -8.82
N LEU A 198 20.11 -10.04 -8.36
CA LEU A 198 21.31 -10.37 -9.11
C LEU A 198 22.04 -11.51 -8.39
N PRO A 199 21.54 -12.73 -8.53
CA PRO A 199 22.19 -13.86 -7.91
C PRO A 199 23.62 -14.00 -8.45
N ASP A 200 24.59 -13.96 -7.56
CA ASP A 200 25.98 -14.28 -7.87
C ASP A 200 26.11 -15.82 -7.94
N PRO A 201 26.65 -16.38 -9.04
CA PRO A 201 26.95 -17.82 -9.12
C PRO A 201 27.82 -18.34 -7.97
N ASN A 202 28.63 -17.47 -7.35
CA ASN A 202 29.52 -17.77 -6.23
C ASN A 202 28.93 -17.41 -4.85
N ASP A 203 27.64 -17.06 -4.77
CA ASP A 203 26.99 -16.72 -3.50
C ASP A 203 27.11 -17.91 -2.52
N PRO A 204 27.72 -17.73 -1.32
CA PRO A 204 27.87 -18.81 -0.34
C PRO A 204 26.53 -19.32 0.21
N LEU A 205 25.43 -18.60 0.01
CA LEU A 205 24.07 -18.98 0.39
C LEU A 205 23.32 -19.71 -0.74
N ARG A 206 23.96 -19.93 -1.89
CA ARG A 206 23.40 -20.67 -3.01
C ARG A 206 23.14 -22.13 -2.63
N PRO A 207 21.95 -22.69 -2.93
CA PRO A 207 21.71 -24.11 -2.76
C PRO A 207 22.66 -24.94 -3.66
N PRO A 208 23.27 -26.02 -3.16
CA PRO A 208 24.17 -26.86 -3.96
C PRO A 208 23.49 -27.40 -5.21
N GLY A 209 24.12 -27.22 -6.38
CA GLY A 209 23.60 -27.72 -7.68
C GLY A 209 22.41 -26.95 -8.24
N ALA A 210 21.94 -25.88 -7.59
CA ALA A 210 20.85 -25.03 -8.07
C ALA A 210 21.31 -24.02 -9.12
N GLU A 211 20.46 -23.80 -10.12
CA GLU A 211 20.49 -22.62 -10.99
C GLU A 211 19.77 -21.48 -10.28
N MET A 212 20.50 -20.41 -9.96
CA MET A 212 19.91 -19.28 -9.23
C MET A 212 19.20 -18.36 -10.23
N ARG A 213 17.87 -18.37 -10.16
CA ARG A 213 17.05 -17.44 -10.93
C ARG A 213 16.97 -16.07 -10.24
N PRO A 214 16.96 -14.96 -11.01
CA PRO A 214 16.78 -13.64 -10.43
C PRO A 214 15.39 -13.51 -9.81
N ILE A 215 15.31 -12.87 -8.65
CA ILE A 215 14.06 -12.57 -7.96
C ILE A 215 13.77 -11.07 -8.11
N SER A 216 12.60 -10.73 -8.65
CA SER A 216 12.18 -9.34 -8.69
C SER A 216 11.63 -8.87 -7.33
N LEU A 217 11.91 -7.63 -6.98
CA LEU A 217 11.48 -7.02 -5.73
C LEU A 217 10.36 -6.02 -5.97
N VAL A 218 9.37 -6.00 -5.08
CA VAL A 218 8.39 -4.91 -5.00
C VAL A 218 8.45 -4.29 -3.61
N LEU A 219 8.98 -3.07 -3.50
CA LEU A 219 9.21 -2.41 -2.22
C LEU A 219 8.29 -1.20 -2.08
N SER A 220 7.53 -1.12 -0.99
CA SER A 220 6.80 0.10 -0.64
C SER A 220 7.43 0.77 0.58
N GLY A 221 7.28 2.08 0.70
CA GLY A 221 7.68 2.78 1.91
C GLY A 221 7.58 4.28 1.81
N MET A 222 8.15 4.95 2.80
CA MET A 222 8.18 6.41 2.88
C MET A 222 8.95 7.05 1.71
N PRO A 223 8.65 8.31 1.35
CA PRO A 223 9.26 8.96 0.19
C PRO A 223 10.79 8.97 0.18
N TRP A 224 11.42 9.06 1.36
CA TRP A 224 12.88 9.07 1.52
C TRP A 224 13.56 7.73 1.17
N LEU A 225 12.80 6.62 1.05
CA LEU A 225 13.33 5.33 0.59
C LEU A 225 14.09 5.46 -0.73
N ARG A 226 13.63 6.36 -1.62
CA ARG A 226 14.30 6.64 -2.89
C ARG A 226 15.72 7.19 -2.72
N ARG A 227 15.99 7.95 -1.66
CA ARG A 227 17.34 8.50 -1.40
C ARG A 227 18.29 7.38 -1.01
N VAL A 228 17.84 6.48 -0.14
CA VAL A 228 18.64 5.34 0.33
C VAL A 228 18.98 4.38 -0.81
N LEU A 229 17.99 4.01 -1.63
CA LEU A 229 18.24 3.09 -2.75
C LEU A 229 19.12 3.70 -3.86
N LYS A 230 19.30 5.02 -3.89
CA LYS A 230 20.21 5.69 -4.83
C LYS A 230 21.69 5.61 -4.42
N GLU A 231 21.98 5.28 -3.16
CA GLU A 231 23.35 5.14 -2.67
C GLU A 231 24.05 3.93 -3.32
N ASP A 232 23.30 2.91 -3.75
CA ASP A 232 23.81 1.76 -4.50
C ASP A 232 23.45 1.87 -5.98
N PHE A 233 24.45 2.15 -6.82
CA PHE A 233 24.26 2.35 -8.25
C PHE A 233 23.89 1.06 -9.01
N GLN A 234 24.29 -0.12 -8.50
CA GLN A 234 23.99 -1.40 -9.14
C GLN A 234 22.52 -1.77 -8.96
N LEU A 235 21.97 -1.56 -7.76
CA LEU A 235 20.55 -1.74 -7.48
C LEU A 235 19.70 -0.64 -8.14
N LEU A 236 20.18 0.61 -8.11
CA LEU A 236 19.46 1.76 -8.68
C LEU A 236 19.12 1.57 -10.16
N ARG A 237 20.03 1.00 -10.96
CA ARG A 237 19.82 0.73 -12.39
C ARG A 237 18.65 -0.23 -12.66
N ARG A 238 18.29 -1.04 -11.67
CA ARG A 238 17.18 -2.02 -11.73
C ARG A 238 15.93 -1.54 -11.00
N CYS A 239 16.01 -0.38 -10.33
CA CYS A 239 14.88 0.22 -9.66
C CYS A 239 13.98 1.00 -10.64
N ILE A 240 12.70 0.65 -10.68
CA ILE A 240 11.66 1.48 -11.30
C ILE A 240 10.84 2.14 -10.19
N PHE A 241 10.88 3.47 -10.14
CA PHE A 241 10.17 4.23 -9.12
C PHE A 241 8.77 4.64 -9.59
N MET A 242 7.75 4.22 -8.84
CA MET A 242 6.35 4.56 -9.03
C MET A 242 5.82 5.38 -7.84
N PRO A 243 6.22 6.67 -7.71
CA PRO A 243 5.76 7.51 -6.61
C PRO A 243 4.25 7.79 -6.72
N ILE A 244 3.53 7.65 -5.60
CA ILE A 244 2.16 8.17 -5.51
C ILE A 244 2.27 9.65 -5.16
N ARG A 245 1.79 10.53 -6.06
CA ARG A 245 1.87 11.98 -5.90
C ARG A 245 0.53 12.56 -5.47
N PRO A 246 0.53 13.64 -4.68
CA PRO A 246 -0.71 14.32 -4.31
C PRO A 246 -1.27 15.09 -5.50
N LEU A 247 -2.59 15.20 -5.56
CA LEU A 247 -3.29 16.15 -6.42
C LEU A 247 -3.07 17.57 -5.89
N GLY A 248 -2.71 18.49 -6.77
CA GLY A 248 -2.60 19.91 -6.44
C GLY A 248 -3.95 20.63 -6.49
N HIS A 249 -3.89 21.97 -6.50
CA HIS A 249 -5.07 22.86 -6.60
C HIS A 249 -5.30 23.40 -8.01
N SER A 250 -4.53 22.96 -9.02
CA SER A 250 -4.78 23.36 -10.41
C SER A 250 -6.13 22.86 -10.90
N ALA A 251 -6.73 23.54 -11.88
CA ALA A 251 -8.04 23.16 -12.44
C ALA A 251 -8.07 21.69 -12.91
N ALA A 252 -6.96 21.20 -13.49
CA ALA A 252 -6.81 19.80 -13.89
C ALA A 252 -6.81 18.83 -12.69
N CYS A 253 -6.11 19.17 -11.60
CA CYS A 253 -6.10 18.35 -10.39
C CYS A 253 -7.45 18.35 -9.68
N VAL A 254 -8.12 19.50 -9.59
CA VAL A 254 -9.48 19.61 -9.06
C VAL A 254 -10.43 18.74 -9.88
N LYS A 255 -10.38 18.81 -11.21
CA LYS A 255 -11.18 17.94 -12.10
C LYS A 255 -10.91 16.45 -11.87
N LYS A 256 -9.64 16.05 -11.65
CA LYS A 256 -9.30 14.66 -11.30
C LYS A 256 -9.90 14.25 -9.95
N ALA A 257 -9.84 15.12 -8.93
CA ALA A 257 -10.44 14.88 -7.62
C ALA A 257 -11.98 14.81 -7.68
N THR A 258 -12.62 15.71 -8.42
CA THR A 258 -14.06 15.67 -8.69
C THR A 258 -14.47 14.34 -9.30
N LYS A 259 -13.82 13.91 -10.39
CA LYS A 259 -14.12 12.64 -11.05
C LYS A 259 -13.85 11.44 -10.13
N PHE A 260 -12.82 11.50 -9.30
CA PHE A 260 -12.53 10.46 -8.30
C PHE A 260 -13.68 10.31 -7.28
N LEU A 261 -14.18 11.43 -6.74
CA LEU A 261 -15.28 11.43 -5.77
C LEU A 261 -16.63 11.08 -6.40
N GLU A 262 -16.88 11.57 -7.62
CA GLU A 262 -18.05 11.22 -8.44
C GLU A 262 -18.13 9.71 -8.71
N LEU A 263 -16.99 9.05 -8.93
CA LEU A 263 -16.96 7.58 -9.08
C LEU A 263 -17.25 6.85 -7.77
N ILE A 264 -16.93 7.43 -6.62
CA ILE A 264 -17.13 6.78 -5.32
C ILE A 264 -18.58 6.89 -4.86
N GLU A 265 -19.17 8.07 -4.98
CA GLU A 265 -20.48 8.42 -4.41
C GLU A 265 -21.59 7.39 -4.69
N PRO A 266 -21.91 7.01 -5.95
CA PRO A 266 -22.99 6.07 -6.21
C PRO A 266 -22.71 4.67 -5.66
N ARG A 267 -21.43 4.30 -5.51
CA ARG A 267 -21.01 2.98 -5.00
C ARG A 267 -21.12 2.88 -3.48
N LEU A 268 -21.24 4.02 -2.79
CA LEU A 268 -21.50 4.03 -1.36
C LEU A 268 -22.90 3.49 -1.03
N GLY A 269 -23.85 3.55 -1.95
CA GLY A 269 -25.19 2.97 -1.79
C GLY A 269 -26.09 3.68 -0.78
N PHE A 270 -25.84 4.97 -0.53
CA PHE A 270 -26.69 5.80 0.31
C PHE A 270 -27.95 6.23 -0.44
N PRO A 271 -29.13 6.30 0.23
CA PRO A 271 -30.39 6.68 -0.41
C PRO A 271 -30.47 8.17 -0.79
N ALA A 272 -29.71 9.04 -0.12
CA ALA A 272 -29.63 10.46 -0.45
C ALA A 272 -28.23 10.81 -0.99
N PRO A 273 -28.12 11.81 -1.90
CA PRO A 273 -26.84 12.27 -2.39
C PRO A 273 -25.99 12.81 -1.24
N SER A 274 -24.69 12.55 -1.33
CA SER A 274 -23.68 13.07 -0.42
C SER A 274 -23.00 14.34 -0.98
N GLY A 275 -23.12 14.63 -2.28
CA GLY A 275 -22.52 15.84 -2.86
C GLY A 275 -21.00 15.83 -2.77
N LEU A 276 -20.37 14.65 -2.86
CA LEU A 276 -18.91 14.53 -2.75
C LEU A 276 -18.19 15.17 -3.93
N SER A 277 -18.84 15.23 -5.10
CA SER A 277 -18.33 15.86 -6.32
C SER A 277 -18.60 17.36 -6.40
N GLU A 278 -19.30 17.96 -5.44
CA GLU A 278 -19.54 19.41 -5.42
C GLU A 278 -18.23 20.18 -5.25
N HIS A 279 -18.12 21.35 -5.89
CA HIS A 279 -16.87 22.09 -5.95
C HIS A 279 -16.28 22.40 -4.56
N ASP A 280 -17.10 22.89 -3.63
CA ASP A 280 -16.67 23.19 -2.26
C ASP A 280 -16.20 21.92 -1.52
N MET A 281 -16.99 20.84 -1.58
CA MET A 281 -16.64 19.56 -0.96
C MET A 281 -15.32 18.99 -1.53
N VAL A 282 -15.09 19.10 -2.83
CA VAL A 282 -13.83 18.67 -3.48
C VAL A 282 -12.64 19.47 -2.93
N GLN A 283 -12.77 20.79 -2.76
CA GLN A 283 -11.71 21.62 -2.16
C GLN A 283 -11.43 21.22 -0.71
N ARG A 284 -12.49 20.97 0.09
CA ARG A 284 -12.37 20.50 1.48
C ARG A 284 -11.66 19.16 1.54
N MET A 285 -12.03 18.22 0.68
CA MET A 285 -11.40 16.90 0.56
C MET A 285 -9.93 16.99 0.15
N LEU A 286 -9.59 17.85 -0.82
CA LEU A 286 -8.19 18.10 -1.23
C LEU A 286 -7.35 18.58 -0.05
N LYS A 287 -7.88 19.51 0.74
CA LYS A 287 -7.19 20.05 1.92
C LYS A 287 -7.07 19.02 3.04
N ALA A 288 -8.15 18.31 3.36
CA ALA A 288 -8.21 17.30 4.41
C ALA A 288 -7.33 16.08 4.13
N SER A 289 -7.02 15.81 2.87
CA SER A 289 -6.22 14.66 2.43
C SER A 289 -4.80 15.01 1.99
N ALA A 290 -4.42 16.30 2.07
CA ALA A 290 -3.22 16.83 1.42
C ALA A 290 -3.09 16.41 -0.07
N GLY A 291 -4.22 16.23 -0.75
CA GLY A 291 -4.29 15.84 -2.16
C GLY A 291 -4.10 14.33 -2.45
N TYR A 292 -3.86 13.49 -1.44
CA TYR A 292 -3.67 12.05 -1.67
C TYR A 292 -5.03 11.32 -1.75
N THR A 293 -5.28 10.66 -2.87
CA THR A 293 -6.51 9.89 -3.11
C THR A 293 -6.71 8.76 -2.10
N GLY A 294 -5.64 8.13 -1.61
CA GLY A 294 -5.71 7.15 -0.53
C GLY A 294 -6.24 7.74 0.79
N ARG A 295 -5.80 8.95 1.15
CA ARG A 295 -6.26 9.66 2.35
C ARG A 295 -7.70 10.13 2.18
N MET A 296 -8.07 10.63 0.99
CA MET A 296 -9.46 10.95 0.65
C MET A 296 -10.36 9.73 0.83
N MET A 297 -9.99 8.59 0.24
CA MET A 297 -10.78 7.36 0.35
C MET A 297 -10.88 6.88 1.79
N HIS A 298 -9.82 7.04 2.59
CA HIS A 298 -9.86 6.70 4.02
C HIS A 298 -10.92 7.51 4.77
N LEU A 299 -10.93 8.84 4.58
CA LEU A 299 -11.94 9.73 5.17
C LEU A 299 -13.35 9.34 4.73
N VAL A 300 -13.56 9.10 3.43
CA VAL A 300 -14.87 8.68 2.88
C VAL A 300 -15.33 7.36 3.48
N LYS A 301 -14.47 6.34 3.55
CA LYS A 301 -14.82 5.02 4.11
C LYS A 301 -15.17 5.13 5.60
N LYS A 302 -14.39 5.88 6.38
CA LYS A 302 -14.66 6.12 7.81
C LYS A 302 -15.96 6.89 8.03
N ALA A 303 -16.21 7.92 7.25
CA ALA A 303 -17.45 8.70 7.33
C ALA A 303 -18.66 7.87 6.90
N ALA A 304 -18.55 7.06 5.85
CA ALA A 304 -19.57 6.10 5.44
C ALA A 304 -19.87 5.08 6.54
N PHE A 305 -18.85 4.54 7.22
CA PHE A 305 -19.06 3.58 8.31
C PHE A 305 -19.80 4.19 9.49
N ARG A 306 -19.55 5.47 9.76
CA ARG A 306 -20.27 6.25 10.78
C ARG A 306 -21.73 6.44 10.36
N ALA A 307 -21.98 6.89 9.14
CA ALA A 307 -23.32 7.07 8.57
C ALA A 307 -24.16 5.78 8.60
N ILE A 308 -23.57 4.66 8.18
CA ILE A 308 -24.22 3.34 8.23
C ILE A 308 -24.55 2.93 9.67
N ARG A 309 -23.69 3.28 10.63
CA ARG A 309 -23.94 2.96 12.05
C ARG A 309 -25.06 3.81 12.64
N SER A 310 -25.16 5.08 12.28
CA SER A 310 -26.23 5.98 12.74
C SER A 310 -27.54 5.83 11.96
N GLY A 311 -27.56 5.05 10.86
CA GLY A 311 -28.73 4.94 9.99
C GLY A 311 -28.98 6.20 9.16
N ALA A 312 -27.95 7.01 8.93
CA ALA A 312 -28.06 8.25 8.16
C ALA A 312 -28.27 7.94 6.67
N PRO A 313 -29.06 8.76 5.95
CA PRO A 313 -29.34 8.53 4.54
C PRO A 313 -28.22 9.02 3.62
N SER A 314 -27.22 9.76 4.13
CA SER A 314 -26.01 10.16 3.39
C SER A 314 -24.84 10.44 4.33
N ILE A 315 -23.64 10.67 3.78
CA ILE A 315 -22.45 11.05 4.56
C ILE A 315 -22.56 12.50 5.08
N SER A 316 -23.33 13.34 4.40
CA SER A 316 -23.23 14.81 4.51
C SER A 316 -24.17 15.41 5.56
N GLN A 317 -25.26 14.72 5.89
CA GLN A 317 -26.30 15.25 6.78
C GLN A 317 -25.89 15.35 8.27
N LEU A 318 -24.81 14.71 8.70
CA LEU A 318 -24.44 14.60 10.13
C LEU A 318 -22.98 14.96 10.40
N ASP A 319 -22.39 15.84 9.57
CA ASP A 319 -20.99 16.26 9.70
C ASP A 319 -20.03 15.07 9.87
N HIS A 320 -20.33 13.91 9.25
CA HIS A 320 -19.58 12.68 9.50
C HIS A 320 -18.12 12.80 9.06
N LEU A 321 -17.86 13.53 7.97
CA LEU A 321 -16.52 13.87 7.52
C LEU A 321 -15.80 14.75 8.54
N ALA A 322 -16.46 15.80 9.04
CA ALA A 322 -15.90 16.67 10.07
C ALA A 322 -15.58 15.91 11.34
N PHE A 323 -16.50 15.08 11.83
CA PHE A 323 -16.31 14.26 13.02
C PHE A 323 -15.13 13.30 12.86
N VAL A 324 -15.06 12.58 11.73
CA VAL A 324 -13.95 11.66 11.46
C VAL A 324 -12.63 12.40 11.38
N PHE A 325 -12.61 13.60 10.80
CA PHE A 325 -11.42 14.43 10.75
C PHE A 325 -10.98 14.86 12.16
N ASP A 326 -11.91 15.31 13.00
CA ASP A 326 -11.64 15.68 14.39
C ASP A 326 -11.08 14.47 15.18
N GLU A 327 -11.67 13.28 15.02
CA GLU A 327 -11.25 12.03 15.68
C GLU A 327 -9.83 11.60 15.27
N ILE A 328 -9.43 11.84 14.02
CA ILE A 328 -8.11 11.45 13.53
C ILE A 328 -7.03 12.45 13.96
N PHE A 329 -7.31 13.75 13.85
CA PHE A 329 -6.28 14.79 13.92
C PHE A 329 -6.29 15.59 15.22
N GLU A 330 -7.44 15.76 15.87
CA GLU A 330 -7.59 16.48 17.15
C GLU A 330 -7.02 17.92 17.12
N LEU A 331 -7.24 18.65 16.01
CA LEU A 331 -6.61 19.98 15.77
C LEU A 331 -7.53 21.17 16.06
N GLY A 332 -8.75 20.91 16.55
CA GLY A 332 -9.79 21.92 16.79
C GLY A 332 -10.54 22.37 15.52
N PRO A 333 -11.65 23.11 15.68
CA PRO A 333 -12.61 23.37 14.61
C PRO A 333 -12.07 24.28 13.50
N HIS A 334 -11.22 25.27 13.80
CA HIS A 334 -10.64 26.19 12.82
C HIS A 334 -9.63 25.52 11.86
N ARG A 335 -9.17 24.32 12.21
CA ARG A 335 -8.24 23.52 11.39
C ARG A 335 -8.92 22.34 10.72
N ASN A 336 -10.24 22.20 10.88
CA ASN A 336 -11.04 21.18 10.24
C ASN A 336 -11.60 21.71 8.90
N PRO A 337 -11.14 21.20 7.74
CA PRO A 337 -11.62 21.64 6.44
C PRO A 337 -13.12 21.49 6.22
N PHE A 338 -13.82 20.66 7.00
CA PHE A 338 -15.26 20.43 6.89
C PHE A 338 -16.10 21.32 7.81
N ARG A 339 -15.50 22.04 8.76
CA ARG A 339 -16.22 22.94 9.69
C ARG A 339 -16.07 24.42 9.38
N VAL A 340 -14.98 24.80 8.70
CA VAL A 340 -14.75 26.22 8.37
C VAL A 340 -15.80 26.73 7.37
N PRO A 341 -16.33 27.95 7.52
CA PRO A 341 -17.25 28.51 6.54
C PRO A 341 -16.60 28.66 5.16
N ASP A 342 -15.39 29.22 5.13
CA ASP A 342 -14.58 29.38 3.92
C ASP A 342 -13.33 28.49 3.97
N ILE A 343 -13.24 27.55 3.03
CA ILE A 343 -12.10 26.63 2.91
C ILE A 343 -10.78 27.34 2.61
N SER A 344 -10.80 28.53 2.01
CA SER A 344 -9.60 29.31 1.71
C SER A 344 -8.82 29.66 2.98
N THR A 345 -9.55 29.93 4.07
CA THR A 345 -9.00 30.37 5.37
C THR A 345 -8.40 29.25 6.21
N CYS A 346 -8.74 27.98 5.92
CA CYS A 346 -8.20 26.85 6.68
C CYS A 346 -6.67 26.77 6.48
N PRO A 347 -5.85 26.56 7.52
CA PRO A 347 -4.42 26.34 7.32
C PRO A 347 -4.16 25.00 6.62
N LYS A 348 -3.06 24.90 5.87
CA LYS A 348 -2.59 23.63 5.31
C LYS A 348 -2.00 22.77 6.43
N LEU A 349 -2.38 21.50 6.49
CA LEU A 349 -1.80 20.57 7.45
C LEU A 349 -0.36 20.22 7.06
N LYS A 350 0.49 20.05 8.08
CA LYS A 350 1.87 19.58 7.93
C LYS A 350 1.87 18.06 7.75
N GLU A 351 2.88 17.54 7.05
CA GLU A 351 2.94 16.10 6.74
C GLU A 351 3.01 15.22 8.00
N ILE A 352 3.71 15.69 9.04
CA ILE A 352 3.80 15.03 10.37
C ILE A 352 2.44 14.81 11.02
N GLU A 353 1.44 15.66 10.75
CA GLU A 353 0.09 15.52 11.32
C GLU A 353 -0.62 14.30 10.73
N PHE A 354 -0.26 13.89 9.51
CA PHE A 354 -0.80 12.70 8.84
C PHE A 354 -0.18 11.40 9.32
N ASP A 355 0.91 11.42 10.08
CA ASP A 355 1.46 10.20 10.69
C ASP A 355 0.49 9.57 11.70
N LYS A 356 -0.44 10.35 12.28
CA LYS A 356 -1.54 9.85 13.12
C LYS A 356 -2.43 8.82 12.39
N LEU A 357 -2.58 8.92 11.07
CA LEU A 357 -3.31 7.91 10.27
C LEU A 357 -2.67 6.52 10.37
N THR A 358 -1.35 6.47 10.58
CA THR A 358 -0.58 5.23 10.75
C THR A 358 -0.73 4.69 12.18
N ARG A 359 -0.74 5.57 13.19
CA ARG A 359 -0.90 5.21 14.61
C ARG A 359 -2.26 4.55 14.91
N LEU A 360 -3.29 4.92 14.16
CA LEU A 360 -4.62 4.29 14.24
C LEU A 360 -4.65 2.85 13.69
N MET A 361 -3.65 2.43 12.91
CA MET A 361 -3.55 1.08 12.33
C MET A 361 -2.54 0.16 13.06
N GLY A 362 -1.89 0.63 14.12
CA GLY A 362 -0.96 -0.17 14.91
C GLY A 362 -0.38 0.62 16.09
N THR A 363 -0.45 0.01 17.28
CA THR A 363 0.17 0.49 18.53
C THR A 363 1.68 0.54 18.39
N ALA A 364 2.21 1.66 17.92
CA ALA A 364 3.61 2.01 18.13
C ALA A 364 3.67 3.50 18.43
N GLN A 365 3.72 3.83 19.72
CA GLN A 365 4.30 5.08 20.17
C GLN A 365 5.71 5.16 19.57
N ALA A 366 5.96 6.22 18.83
CA ALA A 366 7.31 6.65 18.50
C ALA A 366 7.29 8.17 18.56
N ASP A 367 8.01 8.69 19.55
CA ASP A 367 8.42 10.08 19.64
C ASP A 367 9.07 10.48 18.30
N ILE A 368 8.55 11.54 17.70
CA ILE A 368 9.11 12.13 16.49
C ILE A 368 9.91 13.34 16.97
N ASP A 369 11.22 13.26 16.83
CA ASP A 369 12.11 14.40 16.97
C ASP A 369 11.86 15.35 15.78
N PRO A 370 11.53 16.64 16.00
CA PRO A 370 11.05 17.53 14.94
C PRO A 370 12.12 18.00 13.93
N ASP A 371 13.39 17.58 14.06
CA ASP A 371 14.50 18.12 13.27
C ASP A 371 14.83 17.37 11.96
N ASP A 372 14.05 16.36 11.56
CA ASP A 372 14.32 15.55 10.35
C ASP A 372 13.30 15.77 9.21
N ALA A 373 12.91 17.04 8.96
CA ALA A 373 11.99 17.45 7.88
C ALA A 373 12.69 18.04 6.65
#